data_AF-A0A392TCX7-F1
#
_entry.id   AF-A0A392TCX7-F1
#
_cell.length_a   1.000
_cell.length_b   1.000
_cell.length_c   1.000
_cell.angle_alpha   90.00
_cell.angle_beta   90.00
_cell.angle_gamma   90.00
#
_symmetry.space_group_name_H-M   'P 1'
#
loop_
_entity.id
_entity.type
_entity.pdbx_description
1 polymer ?
#
loop_
_entity_poly.entity_id
_entity_poly.type
_entity_poly.pdbx_seq_one_letter_code
_entity_poly.pdbx_strand_id
1 'polypeptide(L)' 'VEFSPTVINKALENSDEPQSDVEVNDNTVCKTITTNHVKTWPKKQKVPAVKLSQKYAILNRIATAN' A
#
# COMPACT_ATOMS: atom_id res chain seq x y z
N VAL A 1 -18.91 19.31 -1.36
CA VAL A 1 -18.21 18.85 -0.14
C VAL A 1 -16.74 19.12 -0.35
N GLU A 2 -16.17 20.06 0.41
CA GLU A 2 -14.72 20.33 0.35
C GLU A 2 -14.01 19.34 1.26
N PHE A 3 -13.35 18.36 0.67
CA PHE A 3 -12.49 17.44 1.39
C PHE A 3 -11.09 18.04 1.45
N SER A 4 -10.73 18.61 2.61
CA SER A 4 -9.35 18.98 2.89
C SER A 4 -8.64 17.78 3.56
N PRO A 5 -7.37 17.49 3.22
CA PRO A 5 -6.57 16.48 3.89
C PRO A 5 -6.59 16.60 5.42
N THR A 6 -6.54 17.83 5.95
CA THR A 6 -6.61 18.12 7.40
C THR A 6 -7.91 17.61 8.02
N VAL A 7 -9.05 17.81 7.35
CA VAL A 7 -10.36 17.39 7.85
C VAL A 7 -10.45 15.86 7.89
N ILE A 8 -9.89 15.20 6.88
CA ILE A 8 -9.81 13.73 6.81
C ILE A 8 -8.88 13.19 7.90
N ASN A 9 -7.69 13.77 8.06
CA ASN A 9 -6.72 13.34 9.07
C ASN A 9 -7.31 13.43 10.48
N LYS A 10 -7.98 14.55 10.81
CA LYS A 10 -8.67 14.72 12.09
C LYS A 10 -9.77 13.68 12.32
N ALA A 11 -10.55 13.35 11.28
CA ALA A 11 -11.60 12.34 11.37
C ALA A 11 -11.06 10.92 11.55
N LEU A 12 -9.84 10.65 11.06
CA LEU A 12 -9.15 9.37 11.18
C LEU A 12 -8.22 9.30 12.40
N GLU A 13 -8.20 10.33 13.25
CA GLU A 13 -7.27 10.46 14.39
C GLU A 13 -5.79 10.35 13.98
N ASN A 14 -5.46 10.68 12.73
CA ASN A 14 -4.09 10.71 12.24
C ASN A 14 -3.39 12.00 12.71
N SER A 15 -2.05 11.95 12.85
CA SER A 15 -1.25 13.14 13.09
C SER A 15 -1.39 14.13 11.93
N ASP A 16 -1.60 15.41 12.26
CA ASP A 16 -1.62 16.52 11.30
C ASP A 16 -0.21 17.11 11.11
N GLU A 17 0.80 16.55 11.78
CA GLU A 17 2.19 16.92 11.60
C GLU A 17 2.69 16.49 10.21
N PRO A 18 3.51 17.33 9.55
CA PRO A 18 4.15 16.94 8.29
C PRO A 18 5.08 15.76 8.58
N GLN A 19 4.61 14.57 8.25
CA GLN A 19 5.39 13.36 8.37
C GLN A 19 6.52 13.44 7.35
N SER A 20 7.77 13.25 7.80
CA SER A 20 8.91 13.24 6.88
C SER A 20 8.65 12.25 5.75
N ASP A 21 9.02 12.58 4.52
CA ASP A 21 9.03 11.62 3.42
C ASP A 21 9.83 10.41 3.87
N VAL A 22 9.13 9.33 4.23
CA VAL A 22 9.79 8.10 4.61
C VAL A 22 10.34 7.54 3.31
N GLU A 23 11.66 7.52 3.17
CA GLU A 23 12.33 6.83 2.08
C GLU A 23 12.10 5.32 2.27
N VAL A 24 10.93 4.84 1.85
CA VAL A 24 10.57 3.43 1.96
C VAL A 24 11.24 2.69 0.82
N ASN A 25 12.20 1.82 1.16
CA ASN A 25 12.82 0.91 0.21
C ASN A 25 11.76 -0.01 -0.44
N ASP A 26 11.78 -0.16 -1.77
CA ASP A 26 10.93 -1.06 -2.55
C ASP A 26 10.89 -2.49 -2.00
N ASN A 27 12.01 -2.98 -1.46
CA ASN A 27 12.06 -4.30 -0.83
C ASN A 27 11.22 -4.38 0.44
N THR A 28 11.16 -3.30 1.22
CA THR A 28 10.31 -3.20 2.40
C THR A 28 8.85 -3.16 1.99
N VAL A 29 8.50 -2.38 0.97
CA VAL A 29 7.14 -2.36 0.41
C VAL A 29 6.74 -3.77 -0.06
N CYS A 30 7.59 -4.41 -0.85
CA CYS A 30 7.38 -5.75 -1.37
C CYS A 30 7.09 -6.77 -0.27
N LYS A 31 7.91 -6.76 0.80
CA LYS A 31 7.71 -7.62 1.97
C LYS A 31 6.38 -7.34 2.66
N THR A 32 6.04 -6.06 2.87
CA THR A 32 4.80 -5.65 3.52
C THR A 32 3.57 -6.09 2.75
N ILE A 33 3.55 -5.90 1.42
CA ILE A 33 2.37 -6.24 0.60
C ILE A 33 2.23 -7.74 0.32
N THR A 34 3.30 -8.51 0.51
CA THR A 34 3.31 -9.97 0.28
C THR A 34 3.45 -10.81 1.54
N THR A 35 3.30 -10.23 2.73
CA THR A 35 3.50 -10.94 4.01
C THR A 35 4.85 -11.69 4.04
N ASN A 36 5.91 -11.05 3.54
CA ASN A 36 7.26 -11.59 3.38
C ASN A 36 7.41 -12.77 2.40
N HIS A 37 6.37 -13.19 1.66
CA HIS A 37 6.48 -14.24 0.65
C HIS A 37 7.33 -13.82 -0.57
N VAL A 38 7.43 -12.52 -0.83
CA VAL A 38 8.31 -11.95 -1.86
C VAL A 38 9.22 -10.93 -1.20
N LYS A 39 10.54 -11.19 -1.25
CA LYS A 39 11.56 -10.36 -0.58
C LYS A 39 11.99 -9.15 -1.41
N THR A 40 11.98 -9.30 -2.73
CA THR A 40 12.36 -8.30 -3.71
C THR A 40 11.38 -8.36 -4.87
N TRP A 41 10.93 -7.19 -5.32
CA TRP A 41 9.93 -7.14 -6.38
C TRP A 41 10.50 -7.69 -7.70
N PRO A 42 9.83 -8.64 -8.36
CA PRO A 42 10.30 -9.17 -9.64
C PRO A 42 10.25 -8.10 -10.73
N LYS A 43 11.39 -7.82 -11.37
CA LYS A 43 11.49 -6.80 -12.43
C LYS A 43 10.84 -7.20 -13.76
N LYS A 44 10.76 -8.52 -14.04
CA LYS A 44 10.34 -9.07 -15.34
C LYS A 44 9.07 -9.91 -15.28
N GLN A 45 8.52 -10.13 -14.09
CA GLN A 45 7.39 -11.03 -13.89
C GLN A 45 6.38 -10.36 -12.97
N LYS A 46 5.08 -10.64 -13.19
CA LYS A 46 4.03 -10.21 -12.27
C LYS A 46 4.07 -11.03 -10.99
N VAL A 47 3.79 -10.39 -9.86
CA VAL A 47 3.57 -11.10 -8.60
C VAL A 47 2.20 -11.80 -8.65
N PRO A 48 2.12 -13.12 -8.44
CA PRO A 48 0.83 -13.81 -8.37
C PRO A 48 -0.04 -13.25 -7.24
N ALA A 49 -1.33 -13.04 -7.49
CA ALA A 49 -2.25 -12.48 -6.50
C ALA A 49 -2.31 -13.30 -5.20
N VAL A 50 -2.10 -14.62 -5.27
CA VAL A 50 -2.03 -15.52 -4.11
C VAL A 50 -0.88 -15.19 -3.15
N LYS A 51 0.16 -14.49 -3.62
CA LYS A 51 1.28 -14.05 -2.78
C LYS A 51 1.05 -12.69 -2.13
N LEU A 52 -0.04 -12.00 -2.45
CA LEU A 52 -0.41 -10.74 -1.81
C LEU A 52 -1.07 -11.02 -0.47
N SER A 53 -0.90 -10.11 0.49
CA SER A 53 -1.73 -10.14 1.71
C SER A 53 -3.20 -9.91 1.35
N GLN A 54 -4.12 -10.36 2.19
CA GLN A 54 -5.57 -10.29 1.93
C GLN A 54 -6.03 -8.89 1.50
N LYS A 55 -5.55 -7.84 2.19
CA LYS A 55 -5.85 -6.44 1.86
C LYS A 55 -5.51 -6.10 0.40
N TYR A 56 -4.30 -6.44 -0.04
CA TYR A 56 -3.82 -6.11 -1.39
C TYR A 56 -4.36 -7.06 -2.46
N ALA A 57 -4.67 -8.31 -2.10
CA ALA A 57 -5.35 -9.26 -3.00
C ALA A 57 -6.75 -8.75 -3.39
N ILE A 58 -7.51 -8.24 -2.42
CA ILE A 58 -8.83 -7.62 -2.66
C ILE A 58 -8.69 -6.38 -3.54
N LEU A 59 -7.74 -5.49 -3.22
CA LEU A 59 -7.49 -4.29 -4.01
C LEU A 59 -7.13 -4.62 -5.47
N ASN A 60 -6.24 -5.59 -5.68
CA ASN A 60 -5.86 -6.06 -7.01
C ASN A 60 -7.08 -6.60 -7.78
N ARG A 61 -7.99 -7.33 -7.11
CA ARG A 61 -9.21 -7.84 -7.73
C ARG A 61 -10.13 -6.71 -8.20
N ILE A 62 -10.31 -5.67 -7.39
CA ILE A 62 -11.11 -4.49 -7.75
C ILE A 62 -10.48 -3.76 -8.95
N ALA A 63 -9.15 -3.55 -8.90
CA ALA A 63 -8.42 -2.87 -9.96
C ALA A 63 -8.37 -3.66 -11.28
N THR A 64 -8.50 -4.99 -11.24
CA THR A 64 -8.56 -5.83 -12.45
C THR A 64 -9.96 -5.85 -13.07
N ALA A 65 -10.99 -5.56 -12.29
CA ALA A 65 -12.39 -5.60 -12.73
C ALA A 65 -12.91 -4.25 -13.29
N ASN A 66 -12.20 -3.15 -13.01
CA ASN A 66 -12.46 -1.81 -13.57
C ASN A 66 -11.47 -1.50 -14.70
#